data_AF-A0A1M6L2L5-F1
#
_entry.id   AF-A0A1M6L2L5-F1
#
_cell.length_a   1.000
_cell.length_b   1.000
_cell.length_c   1.000
_cell.angle_alpha   90.00
_cell.angle_beta   90.00
_cell.angle_gamma   90.00
#
_symmetry.space_group_name_H-M   'P 1'
#
loop_
_entity.id
_entity.type
_entity.pdbx_description
1 polymer ?
#
loop_
_entity_poly.entity_id
_entity_poly.type
_entity_poly.pdbx_seq_one_letter_code
_entity_poly.pdbx_strand_id
1 'polypeptide(L)'
;MSFLHSIPESIFETIGITAGLGACFVIAIQVYKEFKFKGLSSLSYGFVFGWVFIYLFWCFYGIRFNTVALWLTNGIAVVLQTTLCFIVVRKRKLYAN
;
A
#
# COMPACT_ATOMS: atom_id res chain seq x y z
N MET A 1 -0.52 -28.10 22.25
CA MET A 1 -0.35 -27.73 20.82
C MET A 1 -1.15 -26.47 20.57
N SER A 2 -0.52 -25.45 19.98
CA SER A 2 -1.04 -24.09 19.86
C SER A 2 -2.30 -24.03 18.97
N PHE A 3 -3.35 -23.36 19.46
CA PHE A 3 -4.61 -23.05 18.75
C PHE A 3 -4.41 -22.48 17.33
N LEU A 4 -3.25 -21.87 17.05
CA LEU A 4 -2.91 -21.34 15.73
C LEU A 4 -2.70 -22.44 14.67
N HIS A 5 -2.25 -23.64 15.07
CA HIS A 5 -2.07 -24.76 14.12
C HIS A 5 -3.37 -25.46 13.74
N SER A 6 -4.47 -25.21 14.46
CA SER A 6 -5.79 -25.76 14.10
C SER A 6 -6.54 -24.92 13.06
N ILE A 7 -6.05 -23.72 12.71
CA ILE A 7 -6.67 -22.87 11.71
C ILE A 7 -6.06 -23.19 10.34
N PRO A 8 -6.87 -23.54 9.33
CA PRO A 8 -6.38 -23.79 7.97
C PRO A 8 -5.64 -22.60 7.38
N GLU A 9 -4.56 -22.85 6.65
CA GLU A 9 -3.78 -21.82 5.92
C GLU A 9 -4.66 -20.98 4.98
N SER A 10 -5.67 -21.60 4.37
CA SER A 10 -6.63 -20.91 3.50
C SER A 10 -7.41 -19.80 4.20
N ILE A 11 -7.69 -19.94 5.50
CA ILE A 11 -8.36 -18.90 6.29
C ILE A 11 -7.41 -17.73 6.53
N PHE A 12 -6.14 -18.01 6.84
CA PHE A 12 -5.12 -16.96 6.98
C PHE A 12 -4.89 -16.20 5.67
N GLU A 13 -4.82 -16.91 4.54
CA GLU A 13 -4.72 -16.30 3.20
C GLU A 13 -5.95 -15.43 2.90
N THR A 14 -7.16 -15.94 3.16
CA THR A 14 -8.40 -15.19 2.90
C THR A 14 -8.49 -13.93 3.74
N ILE A 15 -8.19 -14.01 5.05
CA ILE A 15 -8.17 -12.86 5.95
C ILE A 15 -7.09 -11.86 5.52
N GLY A 16 -5.89 -12.36 5.17
CA GLY A 16 -4.77 -11.54 4.70
C GLY A 16 -5.10 -10.78 3.42
N ILE A 17 -5.70 -11.45 2.44
CA ILE A 17 -6.18 -10.81 1.19
C ILE A 17 -7.24 -9.75 1.51
N THR A 18 -8.23 -10.10 2.33
CA THR A 18 -9.34 -9.19 2.66
C THR A 18 -8.83 -7.93 3.38
N ALA A 19 -7.98 -8.10 4.39
CA ALA A 19 -7.37 -6.99 5.11
C ALA A 19 -6.45 -6.15 4.21
N GLY A 20 -5.62 -6.80 3.39
CA GLY A 20 -4.72 -6.11 2.48
C GLY A 20 -5.45 -5.34 1.38
N LEU A 21 -6.54 -5.87 0.84
CA LEU A 21 -7.40 -5.15 -0.10
C LEU A 21 -8.12 -3.98 0.57
N GLY A 22 -8.57 -4.15 1.82
CA GLY A 22 -9.10 -3.05 2.63
C GLY A 22 -8.09 -1.90 2.81
N ALA A 23 -6.83 -2.24 3.10
CA ALA A 23 -5.74 -1.26 3.17
C ALA A 23 -5.51 -0.58 1.81
N CYS A 24 -5.49 -1.34 0.71
CA CYS A 24 -5.37 -0.78 -0.64
C CYS A 24 -6.51 0.20 -0.96
N PHE A 25 -7.73 -0.11 -0.55
CA PHE A 25 -8.87 0.77 -0.72
C PHE A 25 -8.69 2.11 0.02
N VAL A 26 -8.14 2.09 1.23
CA VAL A 26 -7.80 3.32 1.97
C VAL A 26 -6.71 4.14 1.25
N ILE A 27 -5.69 3.48 0.69
CA ILE A 27 -4.67 4.17 -0.12
C ILE A 27 -5.32 4.80 -1.36
N ALA A 28 -6.24 4.08 -2.03
CA ALA A 28 -6.96 4.61 -3.19
C ALA A 28 -7.80 5.85 -2.83
N ILE A 29 -8.46 5.86 -1.67
CA ILE A 29 -9.14 7.06 -1.15
C ILE A 29 -8.15 8.20 -0.94
N GLN A 30 -6.97 7.92 -0.37
CA GLN A 30 -5.93 8.94 -0.17
C GLN A 30 -5.43 9.51 -1.50
N VAL A 31 -5.21 8.66 -2.51
CA VAL A 31 -4.86 9.08 -3.88
C VAL A 31 -5.94 10.00 -4.43
N TYR A 32 -7.21 9.62 -4.32
CA TYR A 32 -8.32 10.44 -4.81
C TYR A 32 -8.42 11.79 -4.10
N LYS A 33 -8.33 11.80 -2.76
CA LYS A 33 -8.38 13.02 -1.95
C LYS A 33 -7.22 13.95 -2.28
N GLU A 34 -6.01 13.40 -2.37
CA GLU A 34 -4.84 14.18 -2.74
C GLU A 34 -4.98 14.70 -4.18
N PHE A 35 -5.45 13.90 -5.14
CA PHE A 35 -5.69 14.37 -6.50
C PHE A 35 -6.69 15.54 -6.58
N LYS A 36 -7.79 15.48 -5.82
CA LYS A 36 -8.84 16.51 -5.81
C LYS A 36 -8.47 17.77 -5.02
N PHE A 37 -7.63 17.63 -3.99
CA PHE A 37 -7.24 18.75 -3.14
C PHE A 37 -6.47 19.81 -3.95
N LYS A 38 -6.88 21.08 -3.85
CA LYS A 38 -6.20 22.21 -4.51
C LYS A 38 -5.33 22.93 -3.49
N GLY A 39 -4.02 22.72 -3.56
CA GLY A 39 -3.05 23.31 -2.65
C GLY A 39 -1.82 22.44 -2.43
N LEU A 40 -0.92 22.93 -1.59
CA LEU A 40 0.31 22.22 -1.22
C LEU A 40 -0.04 20.96 -0.40
N SER A 41 0.48 19.80 -0.81
CA SER A 41 0.25 18.56 -0.08
C SER A 41 0.87 18.62 1.32
N SER A 42 0.11 18.19 2.32
CA SER A 42 0.58 18.04 3.71
C SER A 42 1.39 16.75 3.95
N LEU A 43 1.40 15.83 2.99
CA LEU A 43 2.10 14.55 3.12
C LEU A 43 3.62 14.73 3.03
N SER A 44 4.36 14.13 3.94
CA SER A 44 5.82 14.17 3.94
C SER A 44 6.43 13.25 2.87
N TYR A 45 7.60 13.62 2.34
CA TYR A 45 8.33 12.77 1.40
C TYR A 45 8.74 11.43 2.02
N GLY A 46 9.19 11.42 3.28
CA GLY A 46 9.53 10.20 3.98
C GLY A 46 8.35 9.21 4.03
N PHE A 47 7.14 9.71 4.29
CA PHE A 47 5.93 8.89 4.23
C PHE A 47 5.68 8.35 2.82
N VAL A 48 5.57 9.23 1.81
CA VAL A 48 5.15 8.77 0.47
C VAL A 48 6.17 7.83 -0.17
N PHE A 49 7.47 8.10 -0.06
CA PHE A 49 8.51 7.25 -0.62
C PHE A 49 8.81 6.02 0.24
N GLY A 50 8.86 6.17 1.58
CA GLY A 50 9.18 5.08 2.49
C GLY A 50 8.21 3.91 2.35
N TRP A 51 6.90 4.21 2.25
CA TRP A 51 5.89 3.17 2.08
C TRP A 51 5.98 2.44 0.73
N VAL A 52 6.46 3.09 -0.35
CA VAL A 52 6.70 2.37 -1.62
C VAL A 52 7.73 1.25 -1.41
N PHE A 53 8.83 1.54 -0.72
CA PHE A 53 9.87 0.55 -0.46
C PHE A 53 9.39 -0.57 0.48
N ILE A 54 8.58 -0.24 1.49
CA ILE A 54 7.99 -1.23 2.39
C ILE A 54 7.06 -2.18 1.60
N TYR A 55 6.18 -1.64 0.74
CA TYR A 55 5.29 -2.48 -0.06
C TYR A 55 6.06 -3.29 -1.11
N LEU A 56 7.11 -2.74 -1.72
CA LEU A 56 7.99 -3.51 -2.61
C LEU A 56 8.66 -4.67 -1.89
N PHE A 57 9.20 -4.42 -0.69
CA PHE A 57 9.83 -5.45 0.14
C PHE A 57 8.84 -6.58 0.43
N TRP A 58 7.64 -6.26 0.92
CA TRP A 58 6.63 -7.27 1.24
C TRP A 58 6.07 -7.97 0.01
N CYS A 59 5.99 -7.29 -1.13
CA CYS A 59 5.62 -7.89 -2.40
C CYS A 59 6.63 -8.99 -2.79
N PHE A 60 7.92 -8.65 -2.83
CA PHE A 60 8.97 -9.62 -3.15
C PHE A 60 9.11 -10.72 -2.11
N TYR A 61 8.91 -10.39 -0.83
CA TYR A 61 8.86 -11.37 0.24
C TYR A 61 7.72 -12.39 0.00
N GLY A 62 6.52 -11.92 -0.32
CA GLY A 62 5.38 -12.78 -0.64
C GLY A 62 5.64 -13.69 -1.85
N ILE A 63 6.30 -13.17 -2.90
CA ILE A 63 6.71 -13.99 -4.06
C ILE A 63 7.71 -15.06 -3.63
N ARG A 64 8.72 -14.69 -2.83
CA ARG A 64 9.79 -15.60 -2.38
C ARG A 64 9.27 -16.78 -1.55
N PHE A 65 8.23 -16.56 -0.76
CA PHE A 65 7.62 -17.55 0.13
C PHE A 65 6.27 -18.08 -0.36
N ASN A 66 5.87 -17.73 -1.59
CA ASN A 66 4.63 -18.16 -2.23
C ASN A 66 3.35 -17.85 -1.41
N THR A 67 3.34 -16.70 -0.73
CA THR A 67 2.22 -16.21 0.10
C THR A 67 1.39 -15.22 -0.70
N VAL A 68 0.23 -15.66 -1.20
CA VAL A 68 -0.59 -14.89 -2.15
C VAL A 68 -1.11 -13.60 -1.54
N ALA A 69 -1.62 -13.68 -0.31
CA ALA A 69 -2.10 -12.54 0.45
C ALA A 69 -1.07 -11.41 0.53
N LEU A 70 0.21 -11.75 0.74
CA LEU A 70 1.27 -10.77 0.82
C LEU A 70 1.59 -10.17 -0.54
N TRP A 71 1.95 -10.97 -1.54
CA TRP A 71 2.45 -10.39 -2.78
C TRP A 71 1.38 -9.66 -3.58
N LEU A 72 0.14 -10.18 -3.61
CA LEU A 72 -0.95 -9.59 -4.37
C LEU A 72 -1.31 -8.21 -3.81
N THR A 73 -1.58 -8.13 -2.51
CA THR A 73 -2.06 -6.89 -1.89
C THR A 73 -0.96 -5.84 -1.82
N ASN A 74 0.29 -6.22 -1.52
CA ASN A 74 1.41 -5.29 -1.55
C ASN A 74 1.77 -4.86 -2.97
N GLY A 75 1.63 -5.71 -3.98
CA GLY A 75 1.79 -5.34 -5.38
C GLY A 75 0.82 -4.23 -5.81
N ILE A 76 -0.47 -4.36 -5.44
CA ILE A 76 -1.47 -3.31 -5.67
C ILE A 76 -1.09 -2.04 -4.89
N ALA A 77 -0.68 -2.18 -3.63
CA ALA A 77 -0.28 -1.05 -2.79
C ALA A 77 0.93 -0.29 -3.37
N VAL A 78 1.91 -0.96 -4.00
CA VAL A 78 3.03 -0.32 -4.70
C VAL A 78 2.52 0.61 -5.80
N VAL A 79 1.58 0.15 -6.63
CA VAL A 79 1.02 0.96 -7.73
C VAL A 79 0.29 2.19 -7.19
N LEU A 80 -0.57 2.00 -6.19
CA LEU A 80 -1.33 3.09 -5.57
C LEU A 80 -0.42 4.09 -4.86
N GLN A 81 0.54 3.62 -4.08
CA GLN A 81 1.45 4.47 -3.31
C GLN A 81 2.42 5.23 -4.23
N THR A 82 2.87 4.61 -5.32
CA THR A 82 3.67 5.29 -6.36
C THR A 82 2.85 6.38 -7.06
N THR A 83 1.57 6.11 -7.32
CA THR A 83 0.65 7.12 -7.88
C THR A 83 0.47 8.30 -6.91
N LEU A 84 0.27 8.03 -5.62
CA LEU A 84 0.21 9.08 -4.59
C LEU A 84 1.50 9.91 -4.56
N CYS A 85 2.66 9.24 -4.57
CA CYS A 85 3.96 9.88 -4.58
C CYS A 85 4.11 10.84 -5.78
N PHE A 86 3.75 10.40 -6.98
CA PHE A 86 3.78 11.23 -8.18
C PHE A 86 2.90 12.49 -8.04
N ILE A 87 1.67 12.34 -7.54
CA ILE A 87 0.76 13.47 -7.31
C ILE A 87 1.36 14.48 -6.32
N VAL A 88 1.91 13.98 -5.20
CA VAL A 88 2.51 14.84 -4.16
C VAL A 88 3.72 15.60 -4.69
N VAL A 89 4.62 14.94 -5.43
CA VAL A 89 5.78 15.59 -6.04
C VAL A 89 5.35 16.65 -7.05
N ARG A 90 4.37 16.33 -7.91
CA ARG A 90 3.84 17.29 -8.89
C ARG A 90 3.24 18.52 -8.22
N LYS A 91 2.45 18.33 -7.17
CA LYS A 91 1.84 19.44 -6.42
C LYS A 91 2.84 20.32 -5.72
N ARG A 92 3.84 19.72 -5.07
CA ARG A 92 4.90 20.49 -4.41
C ARG A 92 5.64 21.36 -5.41
N LYS A 93 5.91 20.88 -6.63
CA LYS A 93 6.47 21.72 -7.70
C LYS A 93 5.53 22.83 -8.17
N LEU A 94 4.22 22.57 -8.22
CA LEU A 94 3.23 23.53 -8.71
C LEU A 94 2.94 24.67 -7.73
N TYR A 95 2.87 24.36 -6.43
CA TYR A 95 2.43 25.28 -5.37
C TYR A 95 3.56 25.82 -4.48
N ALA A 96 4.82 25.39 -4.67
CA ALA A 96 5.97 25.95 -3.96
C ALA A 96 6.67 27.10 -4.72
N ASN A 97 6.19 27.43 -5.92
CA ASN A 97 6.49 28.68 -6.62
C ASN A 97 5.40 29.70 -6.32
#